data_AF-Q7SX70-F1
#
_entry.id   AF-Q7SX70-F1
#
_cell.length_a   1.000
_cell.length_b   1.000
_cell.length_c   1.000
_cell.angle_alpha   90.00
_cell.angle_beta   90.00
_cell.angle_gamma   90.00
#
_symmetry.space_group_name_H-M   'P 1'
#
loop_
_entity.id
_entity.type
_entity.pdbx_description
1 polymer ?
#
loop_
_entity_poly.entity_id
_entity_poly.type
_entity_poly.pdbx_seq_one_letter_code
_entity_poly.pdbx_strand_id
1 'polypeptide(L)' 'HECTLYSESSCCYANFTEQLAHSPIIKVSNSYWNRCGQLSKSCEDFTKKIECFYRCSPH' A
#
# COMPACT_ATOMS: atom_id res chain seq x y z
N HIS A 1 8.77 -6.81 1.04
CA HIS A 1 8.81 -5.33 0.98
C HIS A 1 7.90 -4.92 -0.17
N GLU A 2 6.95 -4.01 0.05
CA GLU A 2 6.00 -3.54 -0.97
C GLU A 2 6.53 -2.26 -1.66
N CYS A 3 5.87 -1.83 -2.74
CA CYS A 3 6.22 -0.63 -3.50
C CYS A 3 7.62 -0.62 -4.14
N THR A 4 8.18 -1.79 -4.46
CA THR A 4 9.55 -1.93 -5.01
C THR A 4 9.77 -1.23 -6.34
N LEU A 5 8.70 -0.87 -7.06
CA LEU A 5 8.79 -0.07 -8.29
C LEU A 5 9.45 1.30 -8.06
N TYR A 6 9.38 1.84 -6.83
CA TYR A 6 9.92 3.16 -6.48
C TYR A 6 11.20 3.07 -5.64
N SER A 7 11.90 1.93 -5.64
CA SER A 7 13.09 1.75 -4.76
C SER A 7 14.26 2.66 -5.10
N GLU A 8 14.41 3.06 -6.36
CA GLU A 8 15.50 3.94 -6.82
C GLU A 8 15.23 5.43 -6.56
N SER A 9 13.96 5.84 -6.58
CA SER A 9 13.52 7.21 -6.35
C SER A 9 12.09 7.20 -5.83
N SER A 10 11.88 7.66 -4.59
CA SER A 10 10.55 7.71 -3.98
C SER A 10 10.33 8.90 -3.05
N CYS A 11 9.06 9.25 -2.89
CA CYS A 11 8.56 10.22 -1.90
C CYS A 11 8.11 9.58 -0.57
N CYS A 12 8.21 8.25 -0.44
CA CYS A 12 7.74 7.50 0.72
C CYS A 12 8.92 6.89 1.51
N TYR A 13 8.63 6.39 2.71
CA TYR A 13 9.62 5.79 3.60
C TYR A 13 9.23 4.34 3.97
N ALA A 14 10.19 3.59 4.50
CA ALA A 14 10.02 2.16 4.82
C ALA A 14 8.85 1.89 5.80
N ASN A 15 8.58 2.80 6.74
CA ASN A 15 7.47 2.66 7.68
C ASN A 15 6.08 2.62 6.99
N PHE A 16 5.96 3.21 5.79
CA PHE A 16 4.76 3.13 4.99
C PHE A 16 4.68 1.80 4.23
N THR A 17 5.76 1.39 3.57
CA THR A 17 5.78 0.13 2.80
C THR A 17 5.64 -1.10 3.70
N GLU A 18 6.07 -1.03 4.95
CA GLU A 18 5.86 -2.06 5.98
C GLU A 18 4.37 -2.25 6.32
N GLN A 19 3.57 -1.18 6.34
CA GLN A 19 2.11 -1.28 6.57
C GLN A 19 1.40 -2.03 5.45
N LEU A 20 1.98 -2.07 4.24
CA LEU A 20 1.43 -2.77 3.09
C LEU A 20 1.93 -4.23 3.00
N ALA A 21 3.01 -4.58 3.71
CA ALA A 21 3.69 -5.87 3.57
C ALA A 21 2.90 -7.06 4.18
N HIS A 22 1.95 -6.78 5.07
CA HIS A 22 1.18 -7.80 5.78
C HIS A 22 -0.26 -7.86 5.27
N SER A 23 -0.64 -9.01 4.72
CA SER A 23 -2.01 -9.32 4.33
C SER A 23 -2.70 -10.13 5.44
N PRO A 24 -3.98 -9.88 5.74
CA PRO A 24 -4.86 -8.90 5.11
C PRO A 24 -4.61 -7.47 5.57
N ILE A 25 -4.72 -6.51 4.66
CA ILE A 25 -4.61 -5.09 5.00
C ILE A 25 -5.94 -4.61 5.57
N ILE A 26 -5.94 -4.33 6.86
CA ILE A 26 -7.09 -3.78 7.58
C ILE A 26 -7.05 -2.25 7.56
N LYS A 27 -5.87 -1.67 7.83
CA LYS A 27 -5.69 -0.23 8.00
C LYS A 27 -4.32 0.20 7.46
N VAL A 28 -4.32 1.28 6.70
CA VAL A 28 -3.11 1.97 6.22
C VAL A 28 -3.18 3.41 6.71
N SER A 29 -2.20 3.85 7.51
CA SER A 29 -2.24 5.15 8.18
C SER A 29 -3.56 5.34 8.94
N ASN A 30 -4.43 6.28 8.55
CA ASN A 30 -5.74 6.51 9.17
C ASN A 30 -6.93 5.94 8.39
N SER A 31 -6.68 5.20 7.31
CA SER A 31 -7.71 4.68 6.42
C SER A 31 -7.92 3.17 6.61
N TYR A 32 -9.14 2.77 6.94
CA TYR A 32 -9.56 1.37 6.95
C TYR A 32 -9.94 0.93 5.54
N TRP A 33 -9.37 -0.20 5.08
CA TRP A 33 -9.69 -0.80 3.79
C TRP A 33 -10.89 -1.74 3.90
N ASN A 34 -11.01 -2.45 5.01
CA ASN A 34 -12.02 -3.49 5.22
C ASN A 34 -13.39 -2.97 5.72
N ARG A 35 -13.80 -1.74 5.34
CA ARG A 35 -15.04 -1.12 5.83
C ARG A 35 -16.30 -1.91 5.46
N CYS A 36 -16.25 -2.66 4.37
CA CYS A 36 -17.36 -3.48 3.86
C CYS A 36 -17.06 -4.99 3.98
N GLY A 37 -16.11 -5.38 4.83
CA GLY A 37 -15.57 -6.74 4.91
C GLY A 37 -14.17 -6.85 4.31
N GLN A 38 -13.61 -8.07 4.37
CA GLN A 38 -12.26 -8.34 3.86
C GLN A 38 -12.19 -8.13 2.35
N LEU A 39 -11.16 -7.43 1.87
CA LEU A 39 -10.90 -7.33 0.44
C LEU A 39 -10.58 -8.70 -0.15
N SER A 40 -11.00 -8.93 -1.39
CA SER A 40 -10.46 -10.04 -2.17
C SER A 40 -8.98 -9.79 -2.45
N LYS A 41 -8.23 -10.86 -2.71
CA LYS A 41 -6.80 -10.76 -3.04
C LYS A 41 -6.54 -9.81 -4.23
N SER A 42 -7.36 -9.89 -5.27
CA SER A 42 -7.23 -9.01 -6.44
C SER A 42 -7.48 -7.54 -6.12
N CYS A 43 -8.48 -7.25 -5.27
CA CYS A 43 -8.75 -5.88 -4.83
C CYS A 43 -7.61 -5.35 -3.96
N GLU A 44 -7.11 -6.15 -3.01
CA GLU A 44 -6.01 -5.74 -2.13
C GLU A 44 -4.72 -5.48 -2.93
N ASP A 45 -4.35 -6.39 -3.84
CA ASP A 45 -3.17 -6.26 -4.69
C ASP A 45 -3.25 -5.01 -5.61
N PHE A 46 -4.45 -4.66 -6.10
CA PHE A 46 -4.64 -3.45 -6.90
C PHE A 46 -4.60 -2.17 -6.05
N THR A 47 -5.27 -2.16 -4.90
CA THR A 47 -5.24 -1.00 -4.00
C THR A 47 -3.83 -0.72 -3.48
N LYS A 48 -3.02 -1.75 -3.21
CA LYS A 48 -1.59 -1.60 -2.89
C LYS A 48 -0.84 -0.83 -3.97
N LYS A 49 -1.05 -1.16 -5.25
CA LYS A 49 -0.40 -0.45 -6.37
C LYS A 49 -0.80 1.02 -6.43
N ILE A 50 -2.09 1.32 -6.19
CA ILE A 50 -2.58 2.71 -6.14
C ILE A 50 -1.93 3.48 -4.98
N GLU A 51 -1.89 2.90 -3.77
CA GLU A 51 -1.23 3.53 -2.63
C GLU A 51 0.27 3.75 -2.86
N CYS A 52 0.96 2.76 -3.43
CA CYS A 52 2.37 2.90 -3.79
C CYS A 52 2.57 4.04 -4.79
N PHE A 53 1.74 4.13 -5.84
CA PHE A 53 1.80 5.24 -6.79
C PHE A 53 1.57 6.59 -6.09
N TYR A 54 0.49 6.70 -5.31
CA TYR A 54 0.13 7.95 -4.66
C TYR A 54 1.15 8.44 -3.63
N ARG A 55 1.79 7.52 -2.90
CA ARG A 55 2.72 7.89 -1.82
C ARG A 55 4.18 7.91 -2.23
N CYS A 56 4.57 7.02 -3.14
CA CYS A 56 5.97 6.79 -3.47
C CYS A 56 6.37 7.38 -4.82
N SER A 57 5.45 7.67 -5.76
CA SER A 57 5.83 8.30 -7.04
C SER A 57 6.54 9.64 -6.79
N PRO A 58 7.73 9.87 -7.39
CA PRO A 58 8.41 11.17 -7.35
C PRO A 58 7.86 12.16 -8.40
N HIS A 59 6.85 11.76 -9.17
CA HIS A 59 6.20 12.54 -10.23
C HIS A 59 4.71 12.70 -9.95
#